data_AF-A0AAV3QSF1-F1
#
_entry.id   AF-A0AAV3QSF1-F1
#
_cell.length_a   1.000
_cell.length_b   1.000
_cell.length_c   1.000
_cell.angle_alpha   90.00
_cell.angle_beta   90.00
_cell.angle_gamma   90.00
#
_symmetry.space_group_name_H-M   'P 1'
#
loop_
_entity.id
_entity.type
_entity.pdbx_description
1 polymer ?
#
loop_
_entity_poly.entity_id
_entity_poly.type
_entity_poly.pdbx_seq_one_letter_code
_entity_poly.pdbx_strand_id
1 'polypeptide(L)'
;MKRKMGDNKKSNNIEKKKTKSELSKWPIIKPKQNLQINKLKDFDLFTVPNFLTSAESKAFIKTAEAIGFAHQGSLGPVAGEAYRDNDRIAVNDPVLAETIWNSGLNKLFSDLKIRGKVAVGLNANLRFYRYKAGQRFGRHIDESVHLGEGKRTVYTLLIYLSGGQKANSKGDTTTNGSSEPLVGGETVFYGPRNNLVAEVAPCEGLALIHIHGDKCMLHESRNVVKGLKYVLRSDVAFA
;
A
#
# COMPACT_ATOMS: atom_id res chain seq x y z
N MET A 1 0.71 44.16 62.01
CA MET A 1 0.56 42.87 62.75
C MET A 1 0.14 41.80 61.74
N LYS A 2 0.76 40.62 61.79
CA LYS A 2 0.67 39.49 60.86
C LYS A 2 -0.77 38.95 60.67
N ARG A 3 -1.10 38.42 59.48
CA ARG A 3 -1.37 36.97 59.22
C ARG A 3 -1.69 36.68 57.75
N LYS A 4 -1.12 35.56 57.27
CA LYS A 4 -1.37 34.84 56.01
C LYS A 4 -2.54 33.85 56.19
N MET A 5 -3.17 33.51 55.06
CA MET A 5 -3.84 32.25 54.63
C MET A 5 -5.06 32.68 53.81
N GLY A 6 -5.32 32.23 52.60
CA GLY A 6 -4.80 31.14 51.79
C GLY A 6 -5.99 30.68 50.97
N ASP A 7 -5.99 30.91 49.65
CA ASP A 7 -7.03 30.35 48.79
C ASP A 7 -6.41 29.75 47.54
N ASN A 8 -6.68 28.46 47.40
CA ASN A 8 -6.13 27.54 46.44
C ASN A 8 -7.24 27.28 45.41
N LYS A 9 -7.16 27.85 44.20
CA LYS A 9 -8.08 27.49 43.11
C LYS A 9 -7.35 27.38 41.78
N LYS A 10 -6.85 26.15 41.56
CA LYS A 10 -6.93 25.36 40.33
C LYS A 10 -7.62 26.08 39.15
N SER A 11 -6.84 26.52 38.17
CA SER A 11 -7.24 26.57 36.76
C SER A 11 -6.08 27.16 35.97
N ASN A 12 -5.16 26.33 35.47
CA ASN A 12 -4.28 26.68 34.35
C ASN A 12 -3.50 25.46 33.79
N ASN A 13 -4.06 24.25 33.94
CA ASN A 13 -3.40 23.01 33.49
C ASN A 13 -4.24 22.18 32.50
N ILE A 14 -5.33 22.75 31.95
CA ILE A 14 -6.21 22.05 31.02
C ILE A 14 -5.83 22.33 29.55
N GLU A 15 -5.10 23.40 29.25
CA GLU A 15 -4.76 23.77 27.86
C GLU A 15 -3.45 23.19 27.31
N LYS A 16 -2.63 22.50 28.12
CA LYS A 16 -1.37 21.87 27.66
C LYS A 16 -1.40 20.34 27.58
N LYS A 17 -2.60 19.74 27.55
CA LYS A 17 -2.78 18.27 27.51
C LYS A 17 -3.64 17.76 26.33
N LYS A 18 -3.62 18.47 25.20
CA LYS A 18 -4.21 18.00 23.92
C LYS A 18 -3.22 18.05 22.76
N THR A 19 -2.01 17.53 22.95
CA THR A 19 -1.08 17.19 21.85
C THR A 19 -0.14 16.07 22.29
N LYS A 20 -0.72 14.96 22.76
CA LYS A 20 -0.17 13.65 22.40
C LYS A 20 -1.10 13.17 21.30
N SER A 21 -0.71 13.35 20.04
CA SER A 21 -1.32 12.58 18.97
C SER A 21 -1.26 11.13 19.42
N GLU A 22 -2.37 10.41 19.33
CA GLU A 22 -2.27 8.96 19.33
C GLU A 22 -1.18 8.63 18.32
N LEU A 23 -0.08 8.00 18.76
CA LEU A 23 0.89 7.49 17.82
C LEU A 23 0.10 6.66 16.83
N SER A 24 0.27 6.94 15.53
CA SER A 24 -0.38 6.19 14.47
C SER A 24 -0.30 4.70 14.79
N LYS A 25 -1.43 3.99 14.74
CA LYS A 25 -1.48 2.53 14.95
C LYS A 25 -0.53 1.79 13.99
N TRP A 26 -0.19 2.44 12.88
CA TRP A 26 0.71 1.94 11.86
C TRP A 26 2.19 2.21 12.17
N PRO A 27 3.08 1.32 11.70
CA PRO A 27 4.52 1.51 11.85
C PRO A 27 5.04 2.80 11.23
N ILE A 28 6.15 3.28 11.78
CA ILE A 28 6.88 4.43 11.22
C ILE A 28 7.54 4.03 9.91
N ILE A 29 7.39 4.86 8.88
CA ILE A 29 8.11 4.74 7.61
C ILE A 29 9.27 5.73 7.62
N LYS A 30 10.50 5.24 7.45
CA LYS A 30 11.67 6.12 7.33
C LYS A 30 11.69 6.77 5.94
N PRO A 31 12.15 8.03 5.82
CA PRO A 31 12.39 8.64 4.50
C PRO A 31 13.29 7.77 3.62
N LYS A 32 12.90 7.61 2.37
CA LYS A 32 13.59 6.86 1.33
C LYS A 32 14.40 7.82 0.49
N GLN A 33 15.68 7.50 0.34
CA GLN A 33 16.59 8.23 -0.54
C GLN A 33 16.87 7.37 -1.77
N ASN A 34 17.07 8.02 -2.92
CA ASN A 34 17.51 7.36 -4.16
C ASN A 34 16.60 6.25 -4.66
N LEU A 35 15.28 6.35 -4.46
CA LEU A 35 14.31 5.44 -5.07
C LEU A 35 14.48 5.45 -6.60
N GLN A 36 14.59 4.26 -7.19
CA GLN A 36 14.79 4.09 -8.63
C GLN A 36 13.55 3.47 -9.26
N ILE A 37 13.11 4.05 -10.38
CA ILE A 37 12.03 3.51 -11.20
C ILE A 37 12.61 2.46 -12.14
N ASN A 38 12.02 1.27 -12.11
CA ASN A 38 12.21 0.25 -13.13
C ASN A 38 10.95 0.16 -14.00
N LYS A 39 11.03 0.71 -15.22
CA LYS A 39 9.89 0.76 -16.14
C LYS A 39 9.63 -0.61 -16.77
N LEU A 40 8.40 -1.08 -16.68
CA LEU A 40 7.94 -2.31 -17.35
C LEU A 40 7.15 -1.97 -18.62
N LYS A 41 6.43 -0.84 -18.60
CA LYS A 41 5.79 -0.22 -19.76
C LYS A 41 5.70 1.29 -19.54
N ASP A 42 6.71 2.00 -20.03
CA ASP A 42 6.85 3.46 -19.87
C ASP A 42 6.54 3.92 -18.44
N PHE A 43 5.73 4.96 -18.28
CA PHE A 43 5.17 5.38 -17.00
C PHE A 43 3.76 4.83 -16.75
N ASP A 44 3.24 3.97 -17.64
CA ASP A 44 1.94 3.31 -17.44
C ASP A 44 2.06 2.13 -16.46
N LEU A 45 3.25 1.53 -16.33
CA LEU A 45 3.55 0.44 -15.42
C LEU A 45 5.04 0.40 -15.06
N PHE A 46 5.35 0.51 -13.78
CA PHE A 46 6.71 0.46 -13.28
C PHE A 46 6.80 -0.06 -11.85
N THR A 47 7.99 -0.51 -11.47
CA THR A 47 8.29 -0.92 -10.10
C THR A 47 9.32 -0.01 -9.45
N VAL A 48 9.30 0.03 -8.13
CA VAL A 48 10.27 0.73 -7.29
C VAL A 48 10.80 -0.28 -6.28
N PRO A 49 11.96 -0.89 -6.56
CA PRO A 49 12.55 -1.86 -5.65
C PRO A 49 12.98 -1.21 -4.33
N ASN A 50 12.95 -2.00 -3.25
CA ASN A 50 13.39 -1.57 -1.92
C ASN A 50 12.64 -0.32 -1.41
N PHE A 51 11.35 -0.18 -1.76
CA PHE A 51 10.51 0.91 -1.29
C PHE A 51 10.30 0.83 0.22
N LEU A 52 9.91 -0.33 0.75
CA LEU A 52 9.96 -0.62 2.19
C LEU A 52 11.16 -1.52 2.52
N THR A 53 11.70 -1.34 3.71
CA THR A 53 12.67 -2.28 4.30
C THR A 53 11.95 -3.52 4.81
N SER A 54 12.72 -4.58 5.09
CA SER A 54 12.13 -5.78 5.69
C SER A 54 11.51 -5.52 7.06
N ALA A 55 12.17 -4.69 7.88
CA ALA A 55 11.67 -4.32 9.21
C ALA A 55 10.33 -3.58 9.13
N GLU A 56 10.18 -2.64 8.20
CA GLU A 56 8.91 -1.94 7.98
C GLU A 56 7.82 -2.87 7.46
N SER A 57 8.14 -3.71 6.47
CA SER A 57 7.18 -4.66 5.88
C SER A 57 6.62 -5.63 6.94
N LYS A 58 7.51 -6.21 7.76
CA LYS A 58 7.12 -7.08 8.88
C LYS A 58 6.30 -6.34 9.93
N ALA A 59 6.65 -5.09 10.25
CA ALA A 59 5.89 -4.28 11.19
C ALA A 59 4.47 -4.00 10.66
N PHE A 60 4.30 -3.72 9.37
CA PHE A 60 2.98 -3.53 8.76
C PHE A 60 2.15 -4.81 8.80
N ILE A 61 2.75 -5.96 8.47
CA ILE A 61 2.08 -7.26 8.57
C ILE A 61 1.63 -7.50 10.01
N LYS A 62 2.51 -7.30 11.00
CA LYS A 62 2.18 -7.49 12.42
C LYS A 62 1.00 -6.62 12.85
N THR A 63 1.00 -5.33 12.49
CA THR A 63 -0.11 -4.42 12.80
C THR A 63 -1.39 -4.84 12.09
N ALA A 64 -1.33 -5.21 10.81
CA ALA A 64 -2.50 -5.64 10.04
C ALA A 64 -3.11 -6.94 10.61
N GLU A 65 -2.30 -7.93 10.96
CA GLU A 65 -2.77 -9.15 11.63
C GLU A 65 -3.42 -8.85 12.99
N ALA A 66 -2.87 -7.91 13.77
CA ALA A 66 -3.44 -7.49 15.04
C ALA A 66 -4.78 -6.74 14.89
N ILE A 67 -4.98 -6.00 13.80
CA ILE A 67 -6.26 -5.38 13.45
C ILE A 67 -7.30 -6.44 13.05
N GLY A 68 -6.85 -7.50 12.37
CA GLY A 68 -7.68 -8.58 11.88
C GLY A 68 -8.23 -8.33 10.48
N PHE A 69 -8.13 -9.33 9.61
CA PHE A 69 -8.66 -9.25 8.25
C PHE A 69 -10.08 -9.82 8.17
N ALA A 70 -10.92 -9.19 7.35
CA ALA A 70 -12.21 -9.75 6.95
C ALA A 70 -12.08 -10.47 5.60
N HIS A 71 -12.64 -11.67 5.49
CA HIS A 71 -12.68 -12.38 4.23
C HIS A 71 -13.57 -11.64 3.20
N GLN A 72 -13.11 -11.59 1.95
CA GLN A 72 -13.79 -11.00 0.81
C GLN A 72 -13.78 -12.02 -0.33
N GLY A 73 -14.83 -12.84 -0.35
CA GLY A 73 -15.10 -13.79 -1.43
C GLY A 73 -16.25 -13.29 -2.30
N SER A 74 -16.10 -13.40 -3.62
CA SER A 74 -17.21 -13.37 -4.56
C SER A 74 -17.69 -14.79 -4.82
N LEU A 75 -19.01 -15.03 -4.90
CA LEU A 75 -19.59 -16.34 -5.28
C LEU A 75 -19.25 -16.77 -6.73
N GLY A 76 -18.52 -15.93 -7.46
CA GLY A 76 -18.19 -16.01 -8.87
C GLY A 76 -18.13 -14.58 -9.42
N PRO A 77 -17.61 -14.37 -10.65
CA PRO A 77 -17.85 -13.11 -11.32
C PRO A 77 -19.36 -12.98 -11.54
N VAL A 78 -20.04 -12.15 -10.75
CA VAL A 78 -21.33 -11.58 -11.18
C VAL A 78 -21.07 -10.93 -12.54
N ALA A 79 -22.01 -10.96 -13.48
CA ALA A 79 -21.79 -10.37 -14.80
C ALA A 79 -21.28 -8.91 -14.66
N GLY A 80 -20.02 -8.68 -15.03
CA GLY A 80 -19.33 -7.39 -14.91
C GLY A 80 -18.38 -7.23 -13.71
N GLU A 81 -18.33 -8.17 -12.77
CA GLU A 81 -17.41 -8.15 -11.63
C GLU A 81 -16.31 -9.21 -11.76
N ALA A 82 -15.10 -8.88 -11.35
CA ALA A 82 -14.01 -9.86 -11.34
C ALA A 82 -14.08 -10.78 -10.12
N TYR A 83 -13.79 -12.07 -10.33
CA TYR A 83 -13.66 -13.05 -9.24
C TYR A 83 -12.67 -12.55 -8.19
N ARG A 84 -13.09 -12.47 -6.93
CA ARG A 84 -12.26 -12.05 -5.80
C ARG A 84 -12.32 -13.10 -4.71
N ASP A 85 -11.15 -13.48 -4.24
CA ASP A 85 -10.99 -14.30 -3.05
C ASP A 85 -9.73 -13.83 -2.34
N ASN A 86 -9.91 -13.05 -1.29
CA ASN A 86 -8.83 -12.60 -0.44
C ASN A 86 -9.34 -12.16 0.94
N ASP A 87 -8.43 -12.01 1.89
CA ASP A 87 -8.71 -11.37 3.16
C ASP A 87 -8.31 -9.89 3.06
N ARG A 88 -9.13 -8.96 3.58
CA ARG A 88 -8.95 -7.51 3.41
C ARG A 88 -9.16 -6.74 4.71
N ILE A 89 -8.35 -5.71 4.89
CA ILE A 89 -8.61 -4.56 5.77
C ILE A 89 -8.82 -3.34 4.86
N ALA A 90 -9.77 -2.47 5.22
CA ALA A 90 -9.96 -1.18 4.59
C ALA A 90 -10.01 -0.11 5.67
N VAL A 91 -9.15 0.90 5.56
CA VAL A 91 -9.08 2.01 6.51
C VAL A 91 -9.04 3.33 5.75
N ASN A 92 -9.77 4.32 6.25
CA ASN A 92 -9.62 5.69 5.80
C ASN A 92 -8.65 6.41 6.74
N ASP A 93 -7.38 6.51 6.35
CA ASP A 93 -6.30 7.03 7.18
C ASP A 93 -5.46 8.06 6.39
N PRO A 94 -5.82 9.35 6.46
CA PRO A 94 -5.10 10.39 5.74
C PRO A 94 -3.66 10.58 6.26
N VAL A 95 -3.40 10.28 7.53
CA VAL A 95 -2.06 10.44 8.13
C VAL A 95 -1.10 9.37 7.59
N LEU A 96 -1.53 8.12 7.50
CA LEU A 96 -0.74 7.06 6.88
C LEU A 96 -0.54 7.33 5.38
N ALA A 97 -1.58 7.76 4.67
CA ALA A 97 -1.49 8.11 3.25
C ALA A 97 -0.45 9.22 2.99
N GLU A 98 -0.49 10.29 3.79
CA GLU A 98 0.50 11.36 3.74
C GLU A 98 1.91 10.88 4.12
N THR A 99 2.03 10.02 5.13
CA THR A 99 3.31 9.44 5.56
C THR A 99 3.96 8.61 4.43
N ILE A 100 3.19 7.77 3.74
CA ILE A 100 3.68 6.99 2.59
C ILE A 100 4.06 7.94 1.44
N TRP A 101 3.23 8.93 1.15
CA TRP A 101 3.49 9.91 0.08
C TRP A 101 4.80 10.67 0.31
N ASN A 102 4.99 11.20 1.52
CA ASN A 102 6.15 11.99 1.91
C ASN A 102 7.39 11.15 2.24
N SER A 103 7.28 9.82 2.26
CA SER A 103 8.44 8.94 2.42
C SER A 103 9.45 9.05 1.27
N GLY A 104 9.11 9.69 0.17
CA GLY A 104 9.94 9.81 -1.04
C GLY A 104 9.22 9.38 -2.30
N LEU A 105 8.02 8.79 -2.18
CA LEU A 105 7.14 8.46 -3.29
C LEU A 105 6.79 9.71 -4.11
N ASN A 106 6.50 10.82 -3.46
CA ASN A 106 6.18 12.10 -4.10
C ASN A 106 7.23 12.56 -5.13
N LYS A 107 8.51 12.31 -4.86
CA LYS A 107 9.62 12.65 -5.77
C LYS A 107 9.59 11.85 -7.07
N LEU A 108 8.99 10.66 -7.07
CA LEU A 108 8.86 9.84 -8.29
C LEU A 108 7.81 10.42 -9.27
N PHE A 109 6.93 11.30 -8.78
CA PHE A 109 5.85 11.90 -9.54
C PHE A 109 6.04 13.40 -9.81
N SER A 110 7.13 14.03 -9.33
CA SER A 110 7.31 15.49 -9.41
C SER A 110 7.28 16.03 -10.84
N ASP A 111 7.79 15.24 -11.79
CA ASP A 111 7.94 15.65 -13.19
C ASP A 111 6.79 15.13 -14.06
N LEU A 112 5.87 14.33 -13.49
CA LEU A 112 4.79 13.70 -14.22
C LEU A 112 3.54 14.59 -14.27
N LYS A 113 3.14 14.98 -15.48
CA LYS A 113 1.88 15.68 -15.74
C LYS A 113 0.97 14.83 -16.61
N ILE A 114 -0.29 14.67 -16.19
CA ILE A 114 -1.31 13.92 -16.94
C ILE A 114 -2.49 14.85 -17.22
N ARG A 115 -2.70 15.16 -18.50
CA ARG A 115 -3.75 16.10 -18.96
C ARG A 115 -3.70 17.43 -18.18
N GLY A 116 -2.49 17.98 -17.98
CA GLY A 116 -2.24 19.23 -17.26
C GLY A 116 -2.26 19.14 -15.73
N LYS A 117 -2.64 17.99 -15.15
CA LYS A 117 -2.71 17.77 -13.70
C LYS A 117 -1.42 17.16 -13.15
N VAL A 118 -1.11 17.47 -11.90
CA VAL A 118 0.06 16.94 -11.17
C VAL A 118 -0.39 15.99 -10.07
N ALA A 119 0.49 15.08 -9.65
CA ALA A 119 0.22 14.23 -8.48
C ALA A 119 0.27 15.07 -7.20
N VAL A 120 -0.73 14.90 -6.33
CA VAL A 120 -0.90 15.71 -5.12
C VAL A 120 -0.90 14.91 -3.82
N GLY A 121 -0.92 13.58 -3.89
CA GLY A 121 -0.98 12.74 -2.71
C GLY A 121 -1.48 11.34 -3.00
N LEU A 122 -1.73 10.59 -1.93
CA LEU A 122 -2.40 9.29 -1.98
C LEU A 122 -3.86 9.42 -1.53
N ASN A 123 -4.70 8.53 -2.04
CA ASN A 123 -6.04 8.30 -1.55
C ASN A 123 -5.98 7.78 -0.10
N ALA A 124 -6.71 8.45 0.81
CA ALA A 124 -6.77 8.07 2.23
C ALA A 124 -7.42 6.71 2.47
N ASN A 125 -8.15 6.16 1.50
CA ASN A 125 -8.69 4.79 1.56
C ASN A 125 -7.59 3.76 1.27
N LEU A 126 -6.85 3.36 2.30
CA LEU A 126 -5.84 2.32 2.21
C LEU A 126 -6.47 0.94 2.40
N ARG A 127 -5.97 -0.03 1.65
CA ARG A 127 -6.40 -1.42 1.76
C ARG A 127 -5.19 -2.31 2.02
N PHE A 128 -5.34 -3.24 2.96
CA PHE A 128 -4.36 -4.31 3.15
C PHE A 128 -5.00 -5.60 2.69
N TYR A 129 -4.28 -6.36 1.87
CA TYR A 129 -4.71 -7.64 1.38
C TYR A 129 -3.83 -8.73 1.95
N ARG A 130 -4.45 -9.85 2.33
CA ARG A 130 -3.80 -11.11 2.62
C ARG A 130 -4.39 -12.18 1.71
N TYR A 131 -3.53 -12.93 1.04
CA TYR A 131 -3.91 -14.10 0.25
C TYR A 131 -3.22 -15.34 0.81
N LYS A 132 -4.03 -16.37 1.06
CA LYS A 132 -3.61 -17.72 1.45
C LYS A 132 -3.55 -18.62 0.22
N ALA A 133 -2.99 -19.81 0.36
CA ALA A 133 -3.00 -20.81 -0.71
C ALA A 133 -4.42 -21.02 -1.26
N GLY A 134 -4.57 -21.01 -2.59
CA GLY A 134 -5.84 -21.10 -3.31
C GLY A 134 -6.53 -19.75 -3.60
N GLN A 135 -6.15 -18.69 -2.88
CA GLN A 135 -6.75 -17.37 -3.04
C GLN A 135 -6.14 -16.58 -4.21
N ARG A 136 -6.97 -15.76 -4.87
CA ARG A 136 -6.58 -14.94 -6.02
C ARG A 136 -7.52 -13.77 -6.25
N PHE A 137 -7.10 -12.82 -7.07
CA PHE A 137 -8.00 -11.80 -7.61
C PHE A 137 -7.94 -11.86 -9.14
N GLY A 138 -9.03 -12.30 -9.74
CA GLY A 138 -9.14 -12.51 -11.18
C GLY A 138 -8.99 -11.23 -11.99
N ARG A 139 -8.99 -11.39 -13.31
CA ARG A 139 -8.71 -10.30 -14.26
C ARG A 139 -9.70 -9.14 -14.14
N HIS A 140 -9.18 -7.94 -13.97
CA HIS A 140 -9.95 -6.70 -13.83
C HIS A 140 -9.17 -5.50 -14.35
N ILE A 141 -9.87 -4.36 -14.41
CA ILE A 141 -9.29 -3.03 -14.53
C ILE A 141 -9.56 -2.27 -13.24
N ASP A 142 -8.66 -1.35 -12.88
CA ASP A 142 -8.85 -0.44 -11.76
C ASP A 142 -9.41 0.89 -12.28
N GLU A 143 -10.54 1.30 -11.70
CA GLU A 143 -11.22 2.54 -12.05
C GLU A 143 -10.65 3.75 -11.28
N SER A 144 -10.81 4.94 -11.87
CA SER A 144 -10.52 6.20 -11.19
C SER A 144 -11.59 6.53 -10.16
N VAL A 145 -11.16 6.98 -8.98
CA VAL A 145 -12.04 7.48 -7.91
C VAL A 145 -12.01 9.01 -7.93
N HIS A 146 -13.18 9.64 -7.95
CA HIS A 146 -13.33 11.07 -7.76
C HIS A 146 -13.25 11.40 -6.27
N LEU A 147 -12.31 12.28 -5.89
CA LEU A 147 -12.04 12.63 -4.49
C LEU A 147 -12.61 14.01 -4.10
N GLY A 148 -13.41 14.63 -4.98
CA GLY A 148 -13.89 16.00 -4.83
C GLY A 148 -12.87 17.04 -5.30
N GLU A 149 -13.31 18.30 -5.43
CA GLU A 149 -12.43 19.45 -5.76
C GLU A 149 -11.60 19.26 -7.04
N GLY A 150 -12.13 18.52 -8.02
CA GLY A 150 -11.40 18.19 -9.25
C GLY A 150 -10.27 17.17 -9.09
N LYS A 151 -10.06 16.61 -7.89
CA LYS A 151 -9.09 15.55 -7.60
C LYS A 151 -9.62 14.19 -8.03
N ARG A 152 -8.76 13.38 -8.65
CA ARG A 152 -9.07 11.99 -9.02
C ARG A 152 -7.86 11.08 -8.93
N THR A 153 -8.07 9.81 -8.67
CA THR A 153 -6.97 8.82 -8.69
C THR A 153 -6.62 8.41 -10.12
N VAL A 154 -5.32 8.26 -10.39
CA VAL A 154 -4.79 7.95 -11.74
C VAL A 154 -3.87 6.72 -11.76
N TYR A 155 -3.24 6.39 -10.63
CA TYR A 155 -2.39 5.20 -10.51
C TYR A 155 -2.78 4.36 -9.30
N THR A 156 -2.69 3.04 -9.39
CA THR A 156 -2.67 2.13 -8.23
C THR A 156 -1.24 2.08 -7.76
N LEU A 157 -1.08 2.12 -6.44
CA LEU A 157 0.14 1.75 -5.74
C LEU A 157 -0.11 0.44 -5.01
N LEU A 158 0.64 -0.60 -5.36
CA LEU A 158 0.74 -1.85 -4.59
C LEU A 158 2.11 -1.93 -3.96
N ILE A 159 2.19 -2.10 -2.63
CA ILE A 159 3.43 -2.36 -1.91
C ILE A 159 3.37 -3.81 -1.41
N TYR A 160 4.25 -4.65 -1.90
CA TYR A 160 4.36 -6.04 -1.45
C TYR A 160 5.04 -6.08 -0.09
N LEU A 161 4.35 -6.59 0.92
CA LEU A 161 4.85 -6.70 2.28
C LEU A 161 5.48 -8.08 2.55
N SER A 162 5.21 -9.05 1.69
CA SER A 162 5.83 -10.38 1.72
C SER A 162 6.18 -10.85 0.31
N GLY A 163 7.06 -11.85 0.22
CA GLY A 163 7.51 -12.45 -1.02
C GLY A 163 8.99 -12.79 -1.00
N GLY A 164 9.54 -13.14 -2.18
CA GLY A 164 10.95 -13.48 -2.30
C GLY A 164 11.84 -12.36 -1.76
N GLN A 165 12.87 -12.74 -1.00
CA GLN A 165 13.95 -11.82 -0.62
C GLN A 165 14.97 -11.76 -1.76
N LYS A 166 15.53 -10.58 -2.05
CA LYS A 166 16.63 -10.48 -3.03
C LYS A 166 17.82 -11.31 -2.57
N ALA A 167 18.42 -12.05 -3.51
CA ALA A 167 19.61 -12.89 -3.33
C ALA A 167 20.91 -12.16 -2.93
N ASN A 168 20.86 -10.86 -2.60
CA ASN A 168 22.05 -10.05 -2.32
C ASN A 168 22.38 -9.92 -0.82
N SER A 169 21.63 -10.58 0.06
CA SER A 169 22.00 -10.72 1.47
C SER A 169 22.78 -12.01 1.68
N LYS A 170 24.09 -12.00 1.37
CA LYS A 170 25.01 -12.97 1.97
C LYS A 170 25.05 -12.68 3.47
N GLY A 171 24.38 -13.52 4.25
CA GLY A 171 24.46 -13.53 5.71
C GLY A 171 23.37 -12.72 6.38
N ASP A 172 22.17 -13.28 6.49
CA ASP A 172 21.48 -13.38 7.78
C ASP A 172 20.35 -14.40 7.67
N THR A 173 20.69 -15.69 7.85
CA THR A 173 19.71 -16.78 7.94
C THR A 173 19.10 -16.83 9.34
N THR A 174 18.76 -15.68 9.94
CA THR A 174 17.93 -15.63 11.15
C THR A 174 16.47 -15.40 10.77
N THR A 175 15.87 -16.42 10.15
CA THR A 175 14.41 -16.53 10.04
C THR A 175 13.81 -16.85 11.40
N ASN A 176 13.80 -15.88 12.31
CA ASN A 176 12.92 -15.92 13.47
C ASN A 176 11.50 -15.56 13.00
N GLY A 177 10.84 -16.54 12.38
CA GLY A 177 9.49 -16.43 11.85
C GLY A 177 9.21 -17.54 10.86
N SER A 178 8.61 -18.63 11.36
CA SER A 178 8.10 -19.80 10.64
C SER A 178 7.06 -19.43 9.57
N SER A 179 7.45 -18.80 8.48
CA SER A 179 6.58 -18.58 7.32
C SER A 179 7.14 -19.33 6.13
N GLU A 180 6.35 -20.27 5.61
CA GLU A 180 6.66 -20.99 4.38
C GLU A 180 6.97 -19.99 3.25
N PRO A 181 7.91 -20.31 2.34
CA PRO A 181 8.22 -19.46 1.21
C PRO A 181 6.96 -19.22 0.37
N LEU A 182 6.72 -17.96 0.00
CA LEU A 182 5.63 -17.59 -0.89
C LEU A 182 5.91 -18.13 -2.31
N VAL A 183 4.96 -18.90 -2.84
CA VAL A 183 4.99 -19.41 -4.22
C VAL A 183 3.70 -19.02 -4.92
N GLY A 184 3.80 -18.50 -6.14
CA GLY A 184 2.67 -17.94 -6.88
C GLY A 184 2.31 -16.53 -6.42
N GLY A 185 1.09 -16.09 -6.75
CA GLY A 185 0.61 -14.77 -6.36
C GLY A 185 1.17 -13.62 -7.20
N GLU A 186 1.68 -13.88 -8.40
CA GLU A 186 2.20 -12.85 -9.30
C GLU A 186 1.08 -11.86 -9.69
N THR A 187 1.43 -10.58 -9.79
CA THR A 187 0.55 -9.59 -10.42
C THR A 187 0.89 -9.53 -11.90
N VAL A 188 -0.09 -9.83 -12.76
CA VAL A 188 0.13 -10.05 -14.18
C VAL A 188 -0.69 -9.08 -14.99
N PHE A 189 -0.07 -8.46 -15.99
CA PHE A 189 -0.66 -7.45 -16.86
C PHE A 189 -0.77 -7.97 -18.29
N TYR A 190 -1.91 -7.71 -18.91
CA TYR A 190 -2.25 -8.15 -20.24
C TYR A 190 -2.55 -6.95 -21.15
N GLY A 191 -2.10 -7.08 -22.40
CA GLY A 191 -2.39 -6.15 -23.49
C GLY A 191 -3.52 -6.64 -24.38
N PRO A 192 -3.72 -6.00 -25.55
CA PRO A 192 -4.70 -6.42 -26.54
C PRO A 192 -4.54 -7.90 -26.91
N ARG A 193 -5.66 -8.58 -27.14
CA ARG A 193 -5.70 -10.03 -27.46
C ARG A 193 -5.07 -10.92 -26.37
N ASN A 194 -5.10 -10.47 -25.11
CA ASN A 194 -4.62 -11.24 -23.95
C ASN A 194 -3.11 -11.53 -23.96
N ASN A 195 -2.32 -10.74 -24.69
CA ASN A 195 -0.87 -10.88 -24.71
C ASN A 195 -0.27 -10.47 -23.36
N LEU A 196 0.66 -11.26 -22.84
CA LEU A 196 1.39 -10.93 -21.62
C LEU A 196 2.24 -9.66 -21.84
N VAL A 197 2.02 -8.64 -21.02
CA VAL A 197 2.82 -7.40 -21.02
C VAL A 197 3.89 -7.45 -19.95
N ALA A 198 3.51 -7.85 -18.74
CA ALA A 198 4.42 -7.93 -17.62
C ALA A 198 3.91 -8.90 -16.56
N GLU A 199 4.84 -9.48 -15.83
CA GLU A 199 4.58 -10.35 -14.69
C GLU A 199 5.48 -9.91 -13.54
N VAL A 200 4.88 -9.59 -12.40
CA VAL A 200 5.58 -9.07 -11.22
C VAL A 200 5.38 -10.04 -10.07
N ALA A 201 6.42 -10.80 -9.77
CA ALA A 201 6.45 -11.65 -8.59
C ALA A 201 6.41 -10.81 -7.30
N PRO A 202 5.68 -11.23 -6.25
CA PRO A 202 5.74 -10.56 -4.97
C PRO A 202 7.16 -10.63 -4.41
N CYS A 203 7.73 -9.46 -4.15
CA CYS A 203 9.04 -9.29 -3.54
C CYS A 203 8.87 -8.35 -2.36
N GLU A 204 9.30 -8.77 -1.17
CA GLU A 204 9.16 -7.95 0.04
C GLU A 204 9.77 -6.55 -0.17
N GLY A 205 8.99 -5.53 0.17
CA GLY A 205 9.39 -4.13 0.04
C GLY A 205 9.35 -3.55 -1.37
N LEU A 206 8.96 -4.32 -2.39
CA LEU A 206 8.76 -3.81 -3.75
C LEU A 206 7.46 -3.01 -3.83
N ALA A 207 7.52 -1.80 -4.40
CA ALA A 207 6.31 -1.10 -4.86
C ALA A 207 6.10 -1.32 -6.36
N LEU A 208 4.85 -1.56 -6.76
CA LEU A 208 4.37 -1.68 -8.12
C LEU A 208 3.34 -0.58 -8.35
N ILE A 209 3.54 0.19 -9.41
CA ILE A 209 2.68 1.31 -9.79
C ILE A 209 2.16 1.06 -11.20
N HIS A 210 0.85 1.19 -11.40
CA HIS A 210 0.23 1.09 -12.73
C HIS A 210 -0.95 2.04 -12.91
N ILE A 211 -1.16 2.51 -14.13
CA ILE A 211 -2.20 3.50 -14.46
C ILE A 211 -3.61 2.89 -14.40
N HIS A 212 -4.61 3.72 -14.09
CA HIS A 212 -6.04 3.40 -13.98
C HIS A 212 -6.88 3.90 -15.16
N GLY A 213 -8.17 3.55 -15.16
CA GLY A 213 -9.20 4.06 -16.05
C GLY A 213 -8.94 3.69 -17.50
N ASP A 214 -9.10 4.66 -18.42
CA ASP A 214 -9.00 4.46 -19.88
C ASP A 214 -7.71 3.76 -20.34
N LYS A 215 -6.60 3.93 -19.60
CA LYS A 215 -5.30 3.33 -19.92
C LYS A 215 -4.96 2.11 -19.05
N CYS A 216 -5.85 1.71 -18.15
CA CYS A 216 -5.60 0.58 -17.27
C CYS A 216 -5.42 -0.69 -18.10
N MET A 217 -4.33 -1.41 -17.84
CA MET A 217 -4.14 -2.72 -18.41
C MET A 217 -4.99 -3.73 -17.64
N LEU A 218 -5.59 -4.68 -18.37
CA LEU A 218 -6.24 -5.82 -17.74
C LEU A 218 -5.20 -6.55 -16.89
N HIS A 219 -5.49 -6.78 -15.63
CA HIS A 219 -4.53 -7.39 -14.72
C HIS A 219 -5.19 -8.27 -13.68
N GLU A 220 -4.41 -9.19 -13.10
CA GLU A 220 -4.87 -10.09 -12.06
C GLU A 220 -3.77 -10.33 -11.01
N SER A 221 -4.18 -10.73 -9.82
CA SER A 221 -3.30 -11.40 -8.87
C SER A 221 -3.51 -12.89 -9.02
N ARG A 222 -2.52 -13.60 -9.57
CA ARG A 222 -2.56 -15.05 -9.74
C ARG A 222 -2.74 -15.79 -8.42
N ASN A 223 -3.07 -17.07 -8.52
CA ASN A 223 -3.24 -17.97 -7.41
C ASN A 223 -1.98 -18.03 -6.54
N VAL A 224 -2.14 -17.85 -5.23
CA VAL A 224 -1.10 -18.22 -4.27
C VAL A 224 -1.10 -19.74 -4.15
N VAL A 225 0.05 -20.36 -4.35
CA VAL A 225 0.20 -21.82 -4.29
C VAL A 225 0.66 -22.25 -2.89
N LYS A 226 1.57 -21.48 -2.27
CA LYS A 226 2.11 -21.74 -0.92
C LYS A 226 2.43 -20.43 -0.20
N GLY A 227 2.44 -20.47 1.13
CA GLY A 227 2.74 -19.31 1.97
C GLY A 227 1.63 -18.25 1.99
N LEU A 228 1.99 -17.04 2.42
CA LEU A 228 1.08 -15.90 2.57
C LEU A 228 1.58 -14.69 1.78
N LYS A 229 0.72 -14.15 0.90
CA LYS A 229 0.96 -12.90 0.19
C LYS A 229 0.28 -11.74 0.91
N TYR A 230 1.06 -10.73 1.29
CA TYR A 230 0.56 -9.49 1.88
C TYR A 230 0.85 -8.30 0.96
N VAL A 231 -0.15 -7.44 0.76
CA VAL A 231 -0.04 -6.25 -0.09
C VAL A 231 -0.75 -5.07 0.57
N LEU A 232 -0.08 -3.92 0.65
CA LEU A 232 -0.72 -2.63 0.95
C LEU A 232 -1.07 -1.95 -0.38
N ARG A 233 -2.31 -1.49 -0.51
CA ARG A 233 -2.78 -0.70 -1.65
C ARG A 233 -3.22 0.70 -1.23
N SER A 234 -2.85 1.67 -2.04
CA SER A 234 -3.52 2.99 -2.15
C SER A 234 -3.50 3.41 -3.63
N ASP A 235 -4.03 4.58 -3.93
CA ASP A 235 -4.09 5.11 -5.30
C ASP A 235 -3.55 6.56 -5.31
N VAL A 236 -2.77 6.94 -6.33
CA VAL A 236 -2.18 8.28 -6.45
C VAL A 236 -3.23 9.26 -7.00
N ALA A 237 -3.47 10.34 -6.27
CA ALA A 237 -4.40 11.40 -6.62
C ALA A 237 -3.72 12.50 -7.45
N PHE A 238 -4.43 13.02 -8.45
CA PHE A 238 -4.01 14.12 -9.31
C PHE A 238 -5.03 15.27 -9.25
N ALA A 239 -4.53 16.51 -9.27
CA ALA A 239 -5.33 17.74 -9.27
C ALA A 239 -4.89 18.69 -10.38
#